data_AF-A0A1D2VCJ3-F1
#
_entry.id   AF-A0A1D2VCJ3-F1
#
_cell.length_a   1.000
_cell.length_b   1.000
_cell.length_c   1.000
_cell.angle_alpha   90.00
_cell.angle_beta   90.00
_cell.angle_gamma   90.00
#
_symmetry.space_group_name_H-M   'P 1'
#
loop_
_entity.id
_entity.type
_entity.pdbx_description
1 polymer ?
#
loop_
_entity_poly.entity_id
_entity_poly.type
_entity_poly.pdbx_seq_one_letter_code
_entity_poly.pdbx_strand_id
1 'polypeptide(L)'
;DYTLYLVTDSGLIPEGLTIYDQVEAALRNGVTIVQLREKTLETKDFIERANKIHELTLKYKVPLIINDRVDVLLACGAEGLHIGQDDMDPIVARKLIGDDKILGLSCSKETEIERVIDNLEECKIDYIGIGAVFQTNTKKLKKIPFGNKGIRRLLLKLRDYKNGIGKDIKSVIIGGLNKSNIQGVLYTSSVPGKATDGVAVVSCIMGEKDAGKATTDTLDSIQKAGPWYKNIDNGENNSDFKLVPTDKSILNVQRLNPLVHHITNEVVTNFSANVTIAIGGSPIMSQLAGDFKDLKKIPNAGFLLNAGTITEITIPIQIAAIKEYNSYGVPVILDPVGCGATAARKEYMKKLLNSGHYFSVIKGNSGEILTASDIGLGVEMKGCDAIENEDNKENLIKAAKKLALEQRCVVVVSGKEDIIVDGVMEGRDINLAEYNPNTLIQRAVKIVGGHELMGKITGSGCSLGSTITTFVAARQALDTFSSVVNAVRLYNEAGYRAGIVSKGPGSFMSNFIDELYLLS
;
A
#
# COMPACT_ATOMS: atom_id res chain seq x y z
N ASP A 1 19.91 13.37 -8.51
CA ASP A 1 18.66 13.37 -7.73
C ASP A 1 17.67 12.44 -8.43
N TYR A 2 17.26 11.34 -7.79
CA TYR A 2 16.37 10.34 -8.38
C TYR A 2 14.88 10.58 -8.05
N THR A 3 14.54 11.69 -7.36
CA THR A 3 13.20 11.96 -6.82
C THR A 3 12.09 11.73 -7.83
N LEU A 4 12.15 12.41 -8.99
CA LEU A 4 11.15 12.28 -10.05
C LEU A 4 11.83 12.03 -11.39
N TYR A 5 11.77 10.78 -11.82
CA TYR A 5 12.39 10.29 -13.04
C TYR A 5 11.34 10.12 -14.15
N LEU A 6 11.37 10.99 -15.16
CA LEU A 6 10.51 10.87 -16.33
C LEU A 6 11.10 9.90 -17.34
N VAL A 7 10.35 8.88 -17.76
CA VAL A 7 10.68 8.07 -18.94
C VAL A 7 9.72 8.45 -20.06
N THR A 8 10.24 8.71 -21.26
CA THR A 8 9.41 9.14 -22.39
C THR A 8 8.68 7.97 -23.05
N ASP A 9 7.54 8.27 -23.69
CA ASP A 9 6.89 7.35 -24.63
C ASP A 9 6.16 8.15 -25.71
N SER A 10 6.62 8.04 -26.95
CA SER A 10 6.07 8.75 -28.10
C SER A 10 4.61 8.40 -28.39
N GLY A 11 4.16 7.20 -28.01
CA GLY A 11 2.80 6.73 -28.29
C GLY A 11 1.72 7.26 -27.34
N LEU A 12 2.12 8.00 -26.29
CA LEU A 12 1.18 8.53 -25.30
C LEU A 12 0.92 10.03 -25.45
N ILE A 13 1.65 10.71 -26.33
CA ILE A 13 1.60 12.16 -26.44
C ILE A 13 0.20 12.59 -26.91
N PRO A 14 -0.47 13.52 -26.20
CA PRO A 14 -1.75 14.05 -26.62
C PRO A 14 -1.67 14.73 -27.98
N GLU A 15 -2.77 14.68 -28.73
CA GLU A 15 -2.89 15.36 -30.02
C GLU A 15 -2.57 16.86 -29.90
N GLY A 16 -1.78 17.38 -30.85
CA GLY A 16 -1.36 18.78 -30.88
C GLY A 16 -0.13 19.10 -30.02
N LEU A 17 0.42 18.14 -29.28
CA LEU A 17 1.67 18.28 -28.52
C LEU A 17 2.78 17.41 -29.11
N THR A 18 4.02 17.77 -28.82
CA THR A 18 5.21 17.00 -29.17
C THR A 18 5.89 16.42 -27.94
N ILE A 19 6.82 15.50 -28.15
CA ILE A 19 7.67 14.98 -27.07
C ILE A 19 8.47 16.10 -26.40
N TYR A 20 8.86 17.13 -27.17
CA TYR A 20 9.59 18.30 -26.67
C TYR A 20 8.73 19.14 -25.74
N ASP A 21 7.47 19.40 -26.13
CA ASP A 21 6.54 20.17 -25.30
C ASP A 21 6.32 19.47 -23.95
N GLN A 22 6.10 18.16 -23.97
CA GLN A 22 5.90 17.36 -22.76
C GLN A 22 7.15 17.34 -21.88
N VAL A 23 8.33 17.11 -22.45
CA VAL A 23 9.59 17.05 -21.69
C VAL A 23 9.96 18.44 -21.15
N GLU A 24 9.81 19.51 -21.93
CA GLU A 24 10.08 20.88 -21.46
C GLU A 24 9.13 21.28 -20.32
N ALA A 25 7.84 21.01 -20.49
CA ALA A 25 6.85 21.28 -19.43
C ALA A 25 7.22 20.51 -18.15
N ALA A 26 7.62 19.25 -18.26
CA ALA A 26 8.00 18.46 -17.09
C ALA A 26 9.31 18.94 -16.44
N LEU A 27 10.33 19.32 -17.23
CA LEU A 27 11.59 19.89 -16.73
C LEU A 27 11.36 21.21 -15.98
N ARG A 28 10.54 22.11 -16.53
CA ARG A 28 10.17 23.38 -15.88
C ARG A 28 9.49 23.20 -14.53
N ASN A 29 8.85 22.05 -14.31
CA ASN A 29 8.00 21.79 -13.15
C ASN A 29 8.60 20.76 -12.16
N GLY A 30 9.87 20.38 -12.33
CA GLY A 30 10.62 19.66 -11.29
C GLY A 30 10.92 18.19 -11.56
N VAL A 31 10.88 17.73 -12.82
CA VAL A 31 11.53 16.46 -13.17
C VAL A 31 13.04 16.56 -12.92
N THR A 32 13.62 15.52 -12.30
CA THR A 32 15.03 15.52 -11.88
C THR A 32 15.92 14.61 -12.72
N ILE A 33 15.32 13.72 -13.53
CA ILE A 33 16.00 12.88 -14.54
C ILE A 33 15.04 12.66 -15.71
N VAL A 34 15.55 12.69 -16.94
CA VAL A 34 14.79 12.30 -18.15
C VAL A 34 15.44 11.08 -18.79
N GLN A 35 14.66 10.04 -19.10
CA GLN A 35 15.08 8.91 -19.91
C GLN A 35 14.36 8.93 -21.25
N LEU A 36 15.12 9.11 -22.33
CA LEU A 36 14.61 9.02 -23.67
C LEU A 36 14.52 7.55 -24.11
N ARG A 37 13.30 7.11 -24.35
CA ARG A 37 12.97 5.75 -24.77
C ARG A 37 12.23 5.75 -26.10
N GLU A 38 12.92 5.30 -27.13
CA GLU A 38 12.38 5.15 -28.48
C GLU A 38 12.62 3.71 -28.96
N LYS A 39 11.54 3.00 -29.30
CA LYS A 39 11.61 1.58 -29.71
C LYS A 39 11.45 1.35 -31.20
N THR A 40 10.89 2.32 -31.90
CA THR A 40 10.48 2.20 -33.30
C THR A 40 11.20 3.16 -34.21
N LEU A 41 11.96 4.12 -33.65
CA LEU A 41 12.76 5.02 -34.46
C LEU A 41 14.00 4.32 -34.97
N GLU A 42 14.33 4.60 -36.22
CA GLU A 42 15.62 4.26 -36.78
C GLU A 42 16.72 5.06 -36.08
N THR A 43 17.94 4.50 -36.10
CA THR A 43 19.07 5.02 -35.32
C THR A 43 19.36 6.50 -35.60
N LYS A 44 19.29 6.93 -36.86
CA LYS A 44 19.54 8.33 -37.24
C LYS A 44 18.53 9.26 -36.57
N ASP A 45 17.25 8.97 -36.70
CA ASP A 45 16.17 9.80 -36.14
C ASP A 45 16.18 9.79 -34.61
N PHE A 46 16.58 8.66 -34.01
CA PHE A 46 16.79 8.57 -32.57
C PHE A 46 17.95 9.48 -32.12
N ILE A 47 19.09 9.47 -32.79
CA ILE A 47 20.21 10.38 -32.47
C ILE A 47 19.79 11.85 -32.62
N GLU A 48 19.10 12.21 -33.70
CA GLU A 48 18.61 13.58 -33.91
C GLU A 48 17.66 14.03 -32.79
N ARG A 49 16.77 13.13 -32.35
CA ARG A 49 15.88 13.40 -31.22
C ARG A 49 16.63 13.49 -29.89
N ALA A 50 17.58 12.58 -29.67
CA ALA A 50 18.41 12.55 -28.47
C ALA A 50 19.18 13.87 -28.32
N ASN A 51 19.80 14.37 -29.39
CA ASN A 51 20.52 15.65 -29.36
C ASN A 51 19.62 16.82 -28.96
N LYS A 52 18.43 16.94 -29.55
CA LYS A 52 17.52 18.04 -29.23
C LYS A 52 16.96 17.94 -27.79
N ILE A 53 16.65 16.73 -27.31
CA ILE A 53 16.23 16.54 -25.92
C ILE A 53 17.40 16.80 -24.97
N HIS A 54 18.62 16.43 -25.34
CA HIS A 54 19.83 16.67 -24.55
C HIS A 54 20.11 18.18 -24.39
N GLU A 55 20.01 18.96 -25.47
CA GLU A 55 20.10 20.42 -25.41
C GLU A 55 19.10 21.01 -24.40
N LEU A 56 17.88 20.48 -24.41
CA LEU A 56 16.83 20.89 -23.49
C LEU A 56 17.16 20.50 -22.04
N THR A 57 17.56 19.26 -21.77
CA THR A 57 17.86 18.81 -20.40
C THR A 57 19.09 19.53 -19.82
N LEU A 58 20.11 19.82 -20.65
CA LEU A 58 21.28 20.63 -20.26
C LEU A 58 20.87 22.05 -19.82
N LYS A 59 19.92 22.69 -20.51
CA LYS A 59 19.40 24.02 -20.13
C LYS A 59 18.82 24.02 -18.71
N TYR A 60 18.20 22.92 -18.28
CA TYR A 60 17.64 22.77 -16.94
C TYR A 60 18.58 22.05 -15.96
N LYS A 61 19.80 21.69 -16.38
CA LYS A 61 20.78 20.93 -15.58
C LYS A 61 20.25 19.60 -15.06
N VAL A 62 19.45 18.93 -15.89
CA VAL A 62 18.88 17.61 -15.61
C VAL A 62 19.61 16.59 -16.49
N PRO A 63 20.07 15.44 -15.95
CA PRO A 63 20.74 14.43 -16.75
C PRO A 63 19.77 13.74 -17.72
N LEU A 64 20.25 13.46 -18.92
CA LEU A 64 19.59 12.61 -19.91
C LEU A 64 20.13 11.18 -19.84
N ILE A 65 19.21 10.23 -19.73
CA ILE A 65 19.48 8.80 -19.81
C ILE A 65 18.94 8.26 -21.14
N ILE A 66 19.73 7.48 -21.86
CA ILE A 66 19.29 6.78 -23.07
C ILE A 66 18.87 5.36 -22.71
N ASN A 67 17.72 4.94 -23.21
CA ASN A 67 17.23 3.58 -23.01
C ASN A 67 17.82 2.61 -24.05
N ASP A 68 18.39 1.50 -23.58
CA ASP A 68 18.89 0.31 -24.31
C ASP A 68 20.04 0.55 -25.31
N ARG A 69 20.11 1.72 -25.96
CA ARG A 69 20.98 2.02 -27.11
C ARG A 69 22.28 2.72 -26.70
N VAL A 70 23.31 1.92 -26.39
CA VAL A 70 24.65 2.43 -26.03
C VAL A 70 25.29 3.27 -27.13
N ASP A 71 25.06 2.91 -28.38
CA ASP A 71 25.57 3.62 -29.55
C ASP A 71 24.94 5.01 -29.70
N VAL A 72 23.63 5.13 -29.46
CA VAL A 72 22.92 6.42 -29.44
C VAL A 72 23.42 7.29 -28.30
N LEU A 73 23.61 6.72 -27.11
CA LEU A 73 24.23 7.42 -25.97
C LEU A 73 25.60 8.00 -26.33
N LEU A 74 26.48 7.18 -26.88
CA LEU A 74 27.82 7.62 -27.26
C LEU A 74 27.79 8.70 -28.33
N ALA A 75 26.88 8.59 -29.32
CA ALA A 75 26.74 9.55 -30.39
C ALA A 75 26.20 10.93 -29.94
N CYS A 76 25.26 10.97 -28.99
CA CYS A 76 24.68 12.21 -28.48
C CYS A 76 25.40 12.77 -27.24
N GLY A 77 26.29 11.99 -26.63
CA GLY A 77 27.08 12.40 -25.47
C GLY A 77 26.32 12.44 -24.14
N ALA A 78 25.10 11.90 -24.07
CA ALA A 78 24.23 11.94 -22.87
C ALA A 78 24.88 11.35 -21.60
N GLU A 79 24.35 11.72 -20.43
CA GLU A 79 24.95 11.42 -19.13
C GLU A 79 24.88 9.95 -18.72
N GLY A 80 23.94 9.16 -19.24
CA GLY A 80 23.84 7.77 -18.82
C GLY A 80 22.96 6.85 -19.64
N LEU A 81 23.09 5.56 -19.37
CA LEU A 81 22.40 4.47 -20.05
C LEU A 81 21.48 3.75 -19.06
N HIS A 82 20.31 3.33 -19.51
CA HIS A 82 19.49 2.36 -18.79
C HIS A 82 19.28 1.14 -19.67
N ILE A 83 19.52 -0.05 -19.13
CA ILE A 83 19.34 -1.33 -19.84
C ILE A 83 18.42 -2.27 -19.06
N GLY A 84 17.71 -3.10 -19.80
CA GLY A 84 16.96 -4.24 -19.28
C GLY A 84 17.80 -5.52 -19.21
N GLN A 85 17.16 -6.58 -18.72
CA GLN A 85 17.78 -7.90 -18.55
C GLN A 85 17.97 -8.68 -19.86
N ASP A 86 17.25 -8.29 -20.92
CA ASP A 86 17.33 -8.92 -22.25
C ASP A 86 18.21 -8.09 -23.22
N ASP A 87 18.78 -6.99 -22.75
CA ASP A 87 19.54 -6.04 -23.56
C ASP A 87 21.05 -6.35 -23.48
N MET A 88 21.91 -5.37 -23.80
CA MET A 88 23.36 -5.55 -23.71
C MET A 88 23.80 -5.93 -22.29
N ASP A 89 24.77 -6.84 -22.18
CA ASP A 89 25.35 -7.21 -20.90
C ASP A 89 25.90 -5.97 -20.15
N PRO A 90 25.59 -5.78 -18.85
CA PRO A 90 25.98 -4.59 -18.11
C PRO A 90 27.50 -4.39 -18.01
N ILE A 91 28.29 -5.47 -17.95
CA ILE A 91 29.76 -5.37 -17.87
C ILE A 91 30.29 -4.86 -19.21
N VAL A 92 29.75 -5.35 -20.33
CA VAL A 92 30.08 -4.83 -21.66
C VAL A 92 29.66 -3.37 -21.81
N ALA A 93 28.45 -3.02 -21.39
CA ALA A 93 27.97 -1.64 -21.43
C ALA A 93 28.89 -0.71 -20.63
N ARG A 94 29.27 -1.09 -19.41
CA ARG A 94 30.21 -0.32 -18.58
C ARG A 94 31.56 -0.08 -19.27
N LYS A 95 32.14 -1.11 -19.90
CA LYS A 95 33.39 -0.99 -20.68
C LYS A 95 33.29 0.02 -21.83
N LEU A 96 32.12 0.13 -22.47
CA LEU A 96 31.92 1.04 -23.60
C LEU A 96 31.68 2.49 -23.16
N ILE A 97 30.94 2.70 -22.06
CA ILE A 97 30.53 4.04 -21.62
C ILE A 97 31.50 4.68 -20.63
N GLY A 98 32.44 3.90 -20.09
CA GLY A 98 33.40 4.33 -19.06
C GLY A 98 32.78 4.41 -17.67
N ASP A 99 33.59 4.77 -16.68
CA ASP A 99 33.18 4.79 -15.26
C ASP A 99 32.42 6.06 -14.84
N ASP A 100 32.52 7.12 -15.64
CA ASP A 100 31.93 8.44 -15.33
C ASP A 100 30.43 8.53 -15.67
N LYS A 101 29.96 7.75 -16.67
CA LYS A 101 28.57 7.79 -17.11
C LYS A 101 27.68 6.97 -16.18
N ILE A 102 26.42 7.40 -16.02
CA ILE A 102 25.45 6.70 -15.18
C ILE A 102 25.01 5.41 -15.87
N LEU A 103 25.01 4.28 -15.16
CA LEU A 103 24.44 3.01 -15.64
C LEU A 103 23.31 2.54 -14.74
N GLY A 104 22.11 2.47 -15.32
CA GLY A 104 20.91 1.93 -14.70
C GLY A 104 20.58 0.53 -15.19
N LEU A 105 20.09 -0.32 -14.29
CA LEU A 105 19.64 -1.68 -14.64
C LEU A 105 18.20 -1.93 -14.16
N SER A 106 17.35 -2.48 -15.02
CA SER A 106 16.02 -2.95 -14.61
C SER A 106 16.12 -4.22 -13.75
N CYS A 107 15.56 -4.21 -12.55
CA CYS A 107 15.47 -5.35 -11.64
C CYS A 107 14.02 -5.60 -11.18
N SER A 108 13.69 -6.88 -11.04
CA SER A 108 12.34 -7.40 -10.75
C SER A 108 12.37 -8.68 -9.90
N LYS A 109 13.54 -9.28 -9.71
CA LYS A 109 13.77 -10.50 -8.93
C LYS A 109 14.99 -10.33 -8.03
N GLU A 110 15.00 -11.05 -6.91
CA GLU A 110 16.12 -11.03 -5.96
C GLU A 110 17.41 -11.51 -6.60
N THR A 111 17.35 -12.52 -7.47
CA THR A 111 18.52 -13.03 -8.20
C THR A 111 19.14 -11.99 -9.14
N GLU A 112 18.34 -11.05 -9.66
CA GLU A 112 18.85 -9.94 -10.47
C GLU A 112 19.60 -8.92 -9.58
N ILE A 113 19.13 -8.70 -8.34
CA ILE A 113 19.82 -7.87 -7.34
C ILE A 113 21.12 -8.52 -6.85
N GLU A 114 21.09 -9.82 -6.58
CA GLU A 114 22.28 -10.60 -6.19
C GLU A 114 23.37 -10.44 -7.25
N ARG A 115 23.02 -10.64 -8.53
CA ARG A 115 23.96 -10.44 -9.65
C ARG A 115 24.54 -9.03 -9.70
N VAL A 116 23.73 -8.00 -9.47
CA VAL A 116 24.25 -6.62 -9.39
C VAL A 116 25.30 -6.51 -8.28
N ILE A 117 24.96 -6.96 -7.07
CA ILE A 117 25.85 -6.83 -5.91
C ILE A 117 27.10 -7.69 -6.06
N ASP A 118 26.98 -8.88 -6.65
CA ASP A 118 28.08 -9.82 -6.85
C ASP A 118 29.13 -9.31 -7.87
N ASN A 119 28.74 -8.41 -8.77
CA ASN A 119 29.60 -7.90 -9.84
C ASN A 119 29.98 -6.42 -9.68
N LEU A 120 29.78 -5.80 -8.50
CA LEU A 120 30.03 -4.36 -8.31
C LEU A 120 31.48 -3.93 -8.58
N GLU A 121 32.45 -4.82 -8.35
CA GLU A 121 33.87 -4.54 -8.62
C GLU A 121 34.17 -4.49 -10.12
N GLU A 122 33.50 -5.32 -10.93
CA GLU A 122 33.69 -5.39 -12.38
C GLU A 122 32.77 -4.41 -13.14
N CYS A 123 31.59 -4.15 -12.60
CA CYS A 123 30.58 -3.30 -13.19
C CYS A 123 29.81 -2.55 -12.11
N LYS A 124 30.19 -1.28 -11.95
CA LYS A 124 29.42 -0.35 -11.14
C LYS A 124 28.04 -0.12 -11.77
N ILE A 125 26.98 -0.44 -11.03
CA ILE A 125 25.61 -0.06 -11.35
C ILE A 125 25.21 1.10 -10.43
N ASP A 126 24.95 2.27 -11.02
CA ASP A 126 24.69 3.50 -10.26
C ASP A 126 23.28 3.52 -9.65
N TYR A 127 22.31 2.89 -10.33
CA TYR A 127 20.98 2.70 -9.81
C TYR A 127 20.26 1.50 -10.43
N ILE A 128 19.19 1.05 -9.76
CA ILE A 128 18.29 0.06 -10.31
C ILE A 128 16.87 0.61 -10.52
N GLY A 129 16.21 0.17 -11.58
CA GLY A 129 14.78 0.36 -11.79
C GLY A 129 14.00 -0.84 -11.27
N ILE A 130 13.27 -0.68 -10.17
CA ILE A 130 12.41 -1.72 -9.59
C ILE A 130 11.08 -1.75 -10.34
N GLY A 131 10.87 -2.73 -11.22
CA GLY A 131 9.60 -2.86 -11.93
C GLY A 131 9.52 -3.99 -12.96
N ALA A 132 8.36 -4.21 -13.59
CA ALA A 132 7.11 -3.46 -13.46
C ALA A 132 6.30 -3.81 -12.19
N VAL A 133 5.94 -2.81 -11.39
CA VAL A 133 5.26 -3.03 -10.10
C VAL A 133 3.75 -3.17 -10.22
N PHE A 134 3.11 -2.36 -11.06
CA PHE A 134 1.68 -2.43 -11.36
C PHE A 134 1.42 -2.70 -12.83
N GLN A 135 0.19 -3.11 -13.14
CA GLN A 135 -0.24 -3.22 -14.52
C GLN A 135 -0.15 -1.83 -15.19
N THR A 136 0.36 -1.81 -16.42
CA THR A 136 0.50 -0.60 -17.23
C THR A 136 0.23 -0.93 -18.68
N ASN A 137 -0.38 0.01 -19.40
CA ASN A 137 -0.60 -0.08 -20.84
C ASN A 137 0.61 0.40 -21.66
N THR A 138 1.62 1.00 -21.01
CA THR A 138 2.81 1.60 -21.66
C THR A 138 3.83 0.56 -22.14
N LYS A 139 3.78 -0.68 -21.62
CA LYS A 139 4.64 -1.78 -22.07
C LYS A 139 3.78 -3.05 -22.16
N LYS A 140 3.90 -3.82 -23.26
CA LYS A 140 3.45 -5.22 -23.27
C LYS A 140 4.22 -5.94 -22.17
N LEU A 141 3.56 -6.24 -21.05
CA LEU A 141 4.22 -6.79 -19.88
C LEU A 141 4.66 -8.23 -20.18
N LYS A 142 5.97 -8.46 -20.27
CA LYS A 142 6.55 -9.81 -20.27
C LYS A 142 6.56 -10.44 -18.86
N LYS A 143 6.45 -9.62 -17.80
CA LYS A 143 6.56 -10.02 -16.39
C LYS A 143 5.26 -9.70 -15.64
N ILE A 144 4.84 -10.59 -14.75
CA ILE A 144 3.66 -10.39 -13.90
C ILE A 144 3.96 -9.28 -12.87
N PRO A 145 3.12 -8.24 -12.76
CA PRO A 145 3.27 -7.20 -11.73
C PRO A 145 3.35 -7.80 -10.32
N PHE A 146 4.31 -7.34 -9.53
CA PHE A 146 4.60 -7.88 -8.20
C PHE A 146 4.18 -6.96 -7.04
N GLY A 147 3.76 -5.73 -7.34
CA GLY A 147 3.28 -4.70 -6.40
C GLY A 147 4.18 -4.48 -5.18
N ASN A 148 3.60 -3.93 -4.12
CA ASN A 148 4.37 -3.47 -2.96
C ASN A 148 5.16 -4.57 -2.25
N LYS A 149 4.62 -5.78 -2.13
CA LYS A 149 5.36 -6.89 -1.51
C LYS A 149 6.62 -7.24 -2.27
N GLY A 150 6.58 -7.26 -3.61
CA GLY A 150 7.78 -7.51 -4.39
C GLY A 150 8.80 -6.37 -4.31
N ILE A 151 8.35 -5.10 -4.22
CA ILE A 151 9.26 -3.97 -3.96
C ILE A 151 9.98 -4.16 -2.62
N ARG A 152 9.22 -4.44 -1.54
CA ARG A 152 9.78 -4.69 -0.20
C ARG A 152 10.84 -5.77 -0.23
N ARG A 153 10.55 -6.88 -0.91
CA ARG A 153 11.48 -8.01 -1.05
C ARG A 153 12.80 -7.59 -1.71
N LEU A 154 12.74 -6.80 -2.78
CA LEU A 154 13.96 -6.32 -3.45
C LEU A 154 14.72 -5.30 -2.59
N LEU A 155 14.03 -4.43 -1.85
CA LEU A 155 14.67 -3.49 -0.93
C LEU A 155 15.34 -4.20 0.26
N LEU A 156 14.70 -5.24 0.82
CA LEU A 156 15.32 -6.11 1.83
C LEU A 156 16.58 -6.77 1.26
N LYS A 157 16.50 -7.26 0.02
CA LYS A 157 17.64 -7.89 -0.64
C LYS A 157 18.81 -6.93 -0.83
N LEU A 158 18.55 -5.70 -1.31
CA LEU A 158 19.57 -4.65 -1.41
C LEU A 158 20.21 -4.33 -0.06
N ARG A 159 19.39 -4.26 1.00
CA ARG A 159 19.83 -3.91 2.35
C ARG A 159 20.66 -5.00 3.02
N ASP A 160 20.27 -6.27 2.86
CA ASP A 160 20.81 -7.38 3.68
C ASP A 160 21.90 -8.19 2.97
N TYR A 161 21.88 -8.26 1.65
CA TYR A 161 22.76 -9.16 0.91
C TYR A 161 24.23 -8.75 1.03
N LYS A 162 25.11 -9.75 1.21
CA LYS A 162 26.56 -9.59 1.46
C LYS A 162 26.88 -8.49 2.49
N ASN A 163 26.26 -8.57 3.67
CA ASN A 163 26.46 -7.60 4.76
C ASN A 163 26.09 -6.15 4.39
N GLY A 164 25.14 -5.97 3.47
CA GLY A 164 24.60 -4.67 3.11
C GLY A 164 25.46 -3.83 2.17
N ILE A 165 26.38 -4.45 1.42
CA ILE A 165 27.13 -3.78 0.35
C ILE A 165 26.18 -3.08 -0.65
N GLY A 166 25.01 -3.67 -0.91
CA GLY A 166 23.99 -3.08 -1.79
C GLY A 166 23.20 -1.91 -1.21
N LYS A 167 23.40 -1.53 0.07
CA LYS A 167 22.59 -0.51 0.75
C LYS A 167 22.68 0.86 0.08
N ASP A 168 23.83 1.18 -0.51
CA ASP A 168 24.08 2.48 -1.14
C ASP A 168 23.67 2.56 -2.61
N ILE A 169 23.33 1.41 -3.23
CA ILE A 169 22.82 1.38 -4.60
C ILE A 169 21.50 2.12 -4.65
N LYS A 170 21.40 3.10 -5.55
CA LYS A 170 20.20 3.91 -5.74
C LYS A 170 19.09 3.09 -6.38
N SER A 171 17.85 3.39 -6.05
CA SER A 171 16.71 2.63 -6.56
C SER A 171 15.52 3.53 -6.86
N VAL A 172 14.87 3.28 -7.99
CA VAL A 172 13.62 3.94 -8.38
C VAL A 172 12.54 2.91 -8.64
N ILE A 173 11.31 3.17 -8.20
CA ILE A 173 10.17 2.30 -8.49
C ILE A 173 9.57 2.69 -9.83
N ILE A 174 9.25 1.72 -10.69
CA ILE A 174 8.64 1.96 -12.01
C ILE A 174 7.52 0.97 -12.36
N GLY A 175 6.49 1.50 -13.03
CA GLY A 175 5.44 0.72 -13.69
C GLY A 175 4.07 0.90 -13.04
N GLY A 176 3.18 1.64 -13.72
CA GLY A 176 1.80 1.89 -13.27
C GLY A 176 1.68 2.80 -12.03
N LEU A 177 2.72 3.59 -11.75
CA LEU A 177 2.68 4.66 -10.76
C LEU A 177 1.90 5.87 -11.28
N ASN A 178 1.13 6.50 -10.40
CA ASN A 178 0.37 7.72 -10.65
C ASN A 178 0.00 8.40 -9.32
N LYS A 179 -0.59 9.59 -9.39
CA LYS A 179 -1.00 10.39 -8.21
C LYS A 179 -1.88 9.65 -7.19
N SER A 180 -2.63 8.62 -7.60
CA SER A 180 -3.50 7.87 -6.68
C SER A 180 -2.79 6.78 -5.88
N ASN A 181 -1.56 6.39 -6.23
CA ASN A 181 -0.85 5.30 -5.56
C ASN A 181 0.57 5.63 -5.09
N ILE A 182 1.26 6.65 -5.63
CA ILE A 182 2.67 6.94 -5.29
C ILE A 182 2.89 7.07 -3.77
N GLN A 183 2.06 7.86 -3.07
CA GLN A 183 2.18 8.06 -1.62
C GLN A 183 2.08 6.73 -0.85
N GLY A 184 1.08 5.91 -1.17
CA GLY A 184 0.85 4.63 -0.50
C GLY A 184 1.90 3.59 -0.85
N VAL A 185 2.40 3.59 -2.10
CA VAL A 185 3.54 2.78 -2.54
C VAL A 185 4.77 3.13 -1.74
N LEU A 186 5.21 4.38 -1.75
CA LEU A 186 6.40 4.83 -1.02
C LEU A 186 6.31 4.50 0.47
N TYR A 187 5.13 4.72 1.07
CA TYR A 187 4.90 4.46 2.49
C TYR A 187 4.97 2.97 2.85
N THR A 188 4.22 2.12 2.13
CA THR A 188 4.09 0.70 2.47
C THR A 188 5.22 -0.17 1.91
N SER A 189 5.85 0.24 0.80
CA SER A 189 6.97 -0.49 0.21
C SER A 189 8.28 -0.25 0.94
N SER A 190 8.43 0.88 1.63
CA SER A 190 9.64 1.20 2.37
C SER A 190 9.92 0.15 3.44
N VAL A 191 11.17 -0.32 3.46
CA VAL A 191 11.62 -1.25 4.47
C VAL A 191 12.51 -0.55 5.49
N PRO A 192 12.44 -0.99 6.73
CA PRO A 192 13.54 -0.87 7.67
C PRO A 192 14.96 -0.60 7.14
N GLY A 193 15.49 0.61 7.24
CA GLY A 193 16.89 0.92 6.88
C GLY A 193 17.15 1.08 5.37
N LYS A 194 16.10 0.96 4.53
CA LYS A 194 16.18 1.17 3.07
C LYS A 194 14.81 1.56 2.50
N ALA A 195 14.72 2.76 1.96
CA ALA A 195 13.63 3.19 1.08
C ALA A 195 14.14 3.30 -0.36
N THR A 196 13.22 3.49 -1.30
CA THR A 196 13.59 3.88 -2.67
C THR A 196 14.06 5.33 -2.68
N ASP A 197 14.94 5.68 -3.62
CA ASP A 197 15.47 7.04 -3.80
C ASP A 197 14.58 7.93 -4.69
N GLY A 198 13.51 7.36 -5.26
CA GLY A 198 12.49 8.09 -5.98
C GLY A 198 11.61 7.19 -6.84
N VAL A 199 10.88 7.78 -7.78
CA VAL A 199 9.96 7.05 -8.66
C VAL A 199 10.20 7.42 -10.11
N ALA A 200 10.04 6.43 -10.99
CA ALA A 200 10.02 6.64 -12.42
C ALA A 200 8.61 6.49 -12.99
N VAL A 201 8.20 7.49 -13.78
CA VAL A 201 6.84 7.64 -14.31
C VAL A 201 6.85 7.84 -15.82
N VAL A 202 5.74 7.46 -16.46
CA VAL A 202 5.57 7.59 -17.91
C VAL A 202 4.24 8.24 -18.23
N SER A 203 3.15 7.46 -18.18
CA SER A 203 1.84 7.88 -18.68
C SER A 203 1.20 8.99 -17.86
N CYS A 204 1.46 9.08 -16.55
CA CYS A 204 0.87 10.11 -15.71
C CYS A 204 1.49 11.50 -15.91
N ILE A 205 2.49 11.64 -16.78
CA ILE A 205 3.01 12.93 -17.26
C ILE A 205 2.89 12.97 -18.79
N MET A 206 3.51 12.01 -19.50
CA MET A 206 3.56 12.00 -20.97
C MET A 206 2.18 11.90 -21.63
N GLY A 207 1.20 11.29 -20.95
CA GLY A 207 -0.17 11.12 -21.45
C GLY A 207 -1.14 12.23 -21.05
N GLU A 208 -0.70 13.23 -20.29
CA GLU A 208 -1.55 14.31 -19.80
C GLU A 208 -1.48 15.52 -20.74
N LYS A 209 -2.62 16.20 -20.94
CA LYS A 209 -2.69 17.44 -21.75
C LYS A 209 -1.89 18.59 -21.16
N ASP A 210 -1.71 18.58 -19.85
CA ASP A 210 -0.92 19.56 -19.10
C ASP A 210 0.16 18.81 -18.32
N ALA A 211 1.26 18.50 -19.00
CA ALA A 211 2.38 17.79 -18.39
C ALA A 211 3.01 18.57 -17.23
N GLY A 212 2.98 19.91 -17.26
CA GLY A 212 3.53 20.75 -16.19
C GLY A 212 2.78 20.55 -14.88
N LYS A 213 1.45 20.68 -14.90
CA LYS A 213 0.61 20.39 -13.74
C LYS A 213 0.71 18.94 -13.30
N ALA A 214 0.76 18.01 -14.25
CA ALA A 214 0.91 16.60 -13.93
C ALA A 214 2.23 16.30 -13.20
N THR A 215 3.31 16.98 -13.58
CA THR A 215 4.61 16.93 -12.88
C THR A 215 4.51 17.47 -11.46
N THR A 216 3.92 18.65 -11.25
CA THR A 216 3.79 19.22 -9.90
C THR A 216 2.94 18.34 -8.98
N ASP A 217 1.81 17.83 -9.49
CA ASP A 217 0.93 16.92 -8.74
C ASP A 217 1.67 15.62 -8.36
N THR A 218 2.52 15.12 -9.26
CA THR A 218 3.33 13.92 -9.03
C THR A 218 4.42 14.19 -7.99
N LEU A 219 5.12 15.32 -8.07
CA LEU A 219 6.14 15.71 -7.10
C LEU A 219 5.57 15.89 -5.69
N ASP A 220 4.39 16.52 -5.60
CA ASP A 220 3.63 16.63 -4.35
C ASP A 220 3.31 15.26 -3.75
N SER A 221 2.95 14.29 -4.60
CA SER A 221 2.68 12.91 -4.19
C SER A 221 3.95 12.17 -3.70
N ILE A 222 5.14 12.62 -4.08
CA ILE A 222 6.42 12.02 -3.64
C ILE A 222 6.88 12.66 -2.33
N GLN A 223 6.78 13.98 -2.21
CA GLN A 223 7.34 14.76 -1.11
C GLN A 223 6.43 14.80 0.13
N LYS A 224 5.11 14.68 -0.05
CA LYS A 224 4.14 14.77 1.05
C LYS A 224 3.67 13.38 1.46
N ALA A 225 3.53 13.18 2.77
CA ALA A 225 2.83 12.02 3.29
C ALA A 225 1.38 11.99 2.76
N GLY A 226 0.84 10.78 2.59
CA GLY A 226 -0.56 10.62 2.21
C GLY A 226 -1.49 11.27 3.24
N PRO A 227 -2.67 11.76 2.83
CA PRO A 227 -3.61 12.44 3.73
C PRO A 227 -4.14 11.53 4.87
N TRP A 228 -3.96 10.22 4.76
CA TRP A 228 -4.25 9.25 5.82
C TRP A 228 -3.20 9.22 6.94
N TYR A 229 -2.00 9.77 6.71
CA TYR A 229 -0.96 9.86 7.72
C TYR A 229 -1.26 11.01 8.68
N LYS A 230 -1.31 10.70 9.99
CA LYS A 230 -1.42 11.72 11.04
C LYS A 230 -0.12 11.79 11.83
N ASN A 231 0.44 12.99 11.99
CA ASN A 231 1.49 13.23 12.96
C ASN A 231 0.84 13.32 14.34
N ILE A 232 0.95 12.24 15.12
CA ILE A 232 0.46 12.22 16.49
C ILE A 232 1.65 12.64 17.35
N ASP A 233 1.54 13.78 18.02
CA ASP A 233 2.51 14.24 19.00
C ASP A 233 2.47 13.30 20.21
N ASN A 234 3.16 12.17 20.07
CA ASN A 234 3.38 11.23 21.15
C ASN A 234 4.45 11.86 22.04
N GLY A 235 4.04 12.70 23.00
CA GLY A 235 4.93 13.24 24.02
C GLY A 235 5.92 12.17 24.52
N GLU A 236 7.16 12.60 24.73
CA GLU A 236 8.36 11.83 25.11
C GLU A 236 8.14 10.36 25.52
N ASN A 237 8.77 9.43 24.77
CA ASN A 237 9.01 8.04 25.16
C ASN A 237 7.77 7.22 25.55
N ASN A 238 6.97 6.86 24.55
CA ASN A 238 5.89 5.85 24.67
C ASN A 238 6.44 4.40 24.77
N SER A 239 7.42 4.20 25.66
CA SER A 239 7.84 2.89 26.17
C SER A 239 6.77 2.25 27.06
N ASP A 240 5.83 3.07 27.56
CA ASP A 240 4.67 2.62 28.30
C ASP A 240 3.53 2.27 27.33
N PHE A 241 3.24 0.99 27.17
CA PHE A 241 2.07 0.44 26.46
C PHE A 241 0.75 0.79 27.17
N LYS A 242 0.54 2.06 27.54
CA LYS A 242 -0.64 2.53 28.28
C LYS A 242 -1.85 2.50 27.35
N LEU A 243 -2.72 1.53 27.60
CA LEU A 243 -3.99 1.43 26.91
C LEU A 243 -4.90 2.58 27.35
N VAL A 244 -5.49 3.26 26.38
CA VAL A 244 -6.46 4.34 26.62
C VAL A 244 -7.76 3.75 27.15
N PRO A 245 -8.40 4.35 28.18
CA PRO A 245 -9.71 3.90 28.66
C PRO A 245 -10.77 3.89 27.54
N THR A 246 -11.60 2.85 27.51
CA THR A 246 -12.62 2.65 26.47
C THR A 246 -13.61 3.82 26.41
N ASP A 247 -13.99 4.37 27.56
CA ASP A 247 -14.96 5.47 27.70
C ASP A 247 -14.60 6.70 26.86
N LYS A 248 -13.31 6.99 26.71
CA LYS A 248 -12.85 8.12 25.88
C LYS A 248 -13.17 7.90 24.40
N SER A 249 -13.01 6.67 23.90
CA SER A 249 -13.37 6.33 22.53
C SER A 249 -14.89 6.32 22.33
N ILE A 250 -15.64 5.83 23.32
CA ILE A 250 -17.11 5.85 23.30
C ILE A 250 -17.64 7.29 23.22
N LEU A 251 -17.17 8.18 24.11
CA LEU A 251 -17.53 9.60 24.11
C LEU A 251 -17.20 10.28 22.78
N ASN A 252 -16.07 9.92 22.16
CA ASN A 252 -15.72 10.44 20.83
C ASN A 252 -16.74 10.00 19.78
N VAL A 253 -17.13 8.72 19.76
CA VAL A 253 -18.13 8.21 18.81
C VAL A 253 -19.47 8.93 19.01
N GLN A 254 -19.96 8.99 20.25
CA GLN A 254 -21.24 9.64 20.57
C GLN A 254 -21.26 11.12 20.17
N ARG A 255 -20.17 11.86 20.44
CA ARG A 255 -20.08 13.28 20.12
C ARG A 255 -19.99 13.55 18.62
N LEU A 256 -19.30 12.68 17.88
CA LEU A 256 -18.96 12.93 16.48
C LEU A 256 -19.90 12.27 15.49
N ASN A 257 -20.69 11.29 15.93
CA ASN A 257 -21.62 10.51 15.13
C ASN A 257 -21.02 10.16 13.75
N PRO A 258 -19.91 9.39 13.72
CA PRO A 258 -19.16 9.18 12.49
C PRO A 258 -20.00 8.47 11.43
N LEU A 259 -19.90 8.93 10.18
CA LEU A 259 -20.48 8.22 9.05
C LEU A 259 -19.63 6.98 8.75
N VAL A 260 -20.25 5.81 8.65
CA VAL A 260 -19.59 4.58 8.21
C VAL A 260 -20.18 4.17 6.88
N HIS A 261 -19.36 4.25 5.83
CA HIS A 261 -19.70 3.73 4.52
C HIS A 261 -19.33 2.25 4.43
N HIS A 262 -20.30 1.41 4.09
CA HIS A 262 -20.14 -0.03 3.96
C HIS A 262 -20.27 -0.44 2.50
N ILE A 263 -19.24 -1.10 1.97
CA ILE A 263 -19.40 -2.00 0.84
C ILE A 263 -19.22 -3.41 1.40
N THR A 264 -20.34 -4.12 1.58
CA THR A 264 -20.39 -5.42 2.24
C THR A 264 -21.32 -6.40 1.51
N ASN A 265 -21.42 -7.62 2.04
CA ASN A 265 -22.32 -8.65 1.52
C ASN A 265 -23.75 -8.47 2.04
N GLU A 266 -24.73 -8.92 1.24
CA GLU A 266 -26.15 -8.76 1.52
C GLU A 266 -26.59 -9.45 2.83
N VAL A 267 -25.94 -10.57 3.18
CA VAL A 267 -26.26 -11.36 4.39
C VAL A 267 -26.09 -10.54 5.67
N VAL A 268 -25.09 -9.65 5.72
CA VAL A 268 -24.73 -8.91 6.94
C VAL A 268 -25.08 -7.43 6.88
N THR A 269 -25.71 -6.97 5.81
CA THR A 269 -25.97 -5.53 5.57
C THR A 269 -26.83 -4.92 6.67
N ASN A 270 -28.01 -5.49 6.93
CA ASN A 270 -28.93 -5.00 7.97
C ASN A 270 -28.29 -5.08 9.37
N PHE A 271 -27.66 -6.21 9.70
CA PHE A 271 -27.02 -6.40 11.00
C PHE A 271 -25.87 -5.42 11.22
N SER A 272 -25.03 -5.19 10.22
CA SER A 272 -23.93 -4.21 10.28
C SER A 272 -24.44 -2.78 10.44
N ALA A 273 -25.57 -2.43 9.80
CA ALA A 273 -26.21 -1.14 9.98
C ALA A 273 -26.67 -0.94 11.43
N ASN A 274 -27.39 -1.92 11.99
CA ASN A 274 -27.91 -1.85 13.35
C ASN A 274 -26.78 -1.82 14.39
N VAL A 275 -25.71 -2.60 14.21
CA VAL A 275 -24.51 -2.53 15.07
C VAL A 275 -23.88 -1.13 15.01
N THR A 276 -23.78 -0.53 13.82
CA THR A 276 -23.23 0.83 13.67
C THR A 276 -24.09 1.87 14.40
N ILE A 277 -25.42 1.78 14.28
CA ILE A 277 -26.36 2.68 14.94
C ILE A 277 -26.30 2.50 16.46
N ALA A 278 -26.30 1.26 16.94
CA ALA A 278 -26.29 0.94 18.37
C ALA A 278 -25.12 1.60 19.09
N ILE A 279 -23.95 1.64 18.46
CA ILE A 279 -22.75 2.24 19.06
C ILE A 279 -22.60 3.75 18.78
N GLY A 280 -23.62 4.41 18.21
CA GLY A 280 -23.64 5.87 17.98
C GLY A 280 -23.08 6.33 16.63
N GLY A 281 -22.81 5.44 15.68
CA GLY A 281 -22.40 5.77 14.31
C GLY A 281 -23.60 5.91 13.34
N SER A 282 -23.31 6.37 12.13
CA SER A 282 -24.30 6.56 11.05
C SER A 282 -23.94 5.71 9.82
N PRO A 283 -24.61 4.58 9.54
CA PRO A 283 -24.26 3.71 8.42
C PRO A 283 -24.81 4.20 7.08
N ILE A 284 -24.07 3.94 5.99
CA ILE A 284 -24.54 4.07 4.61
C ILE A 284 -24.03 2.91 3.76
N MET A 285 -24.88 2.33 2.91
CA MET A 285 -24.63 1.09 2.17
C MET A 285 -24.52 1.32 0.64
N SER A 286 -24.06 2.50 0.21
CA SER A 286 -24.03 2.84 -1.21
C SER A 286 -22.97 2.05 -1.99
N GLN A 287 -23.27 1.69 -3.23
CA GLN A 287 -22.29 1.17 -4.19
C GLN A 287 -22.20 2.05 -5.44
N LEU A 288 -22.86 3.20 -5.42
CA LEU A 288 -22.84 4.14 -6.53
C LEU A 288 -21.53 4.92 -6.52
N ALA A 289 -20.68 4.69 -7.52
CA ALA A 289 -19.35 5.31 -7.58
C ALA A 289 -19.38 6.85 -7.58
N GLY A 290 -20.49 7.46 -8.01
CA GLY A 290 -20.72 8.90 -7.93
C GLY A 290 -20.72 9.43 -6.48
N ASP A 291 -21.23 8.65 -5.54
CA ASP A 291 -21.41 9.07 -4.15
C ASP A 291 -20.08 9.22 -3.41
N PHE A 292 -19.05 8.47 -3.80
CA PHE A 292 -17.79 8.40 -3.05
C PHE A 292 -17.11 9.78 -2.93
N LYS A 293 -17.28 10.65 -3.94
CA LYS A 293 -16.75 12.02 -3.95
C LYS A 293 -17.37 12.92 -2.88
N ASP A 294 -18.60 12.64 -2.50
CA ASP A 294 -19.36 13.42 -1.52
C ASP A 294 -19.25 12.77 -0.14
N LEU A 295 -19.38 11.45 -0.06
CA LEU A 295 -19.24 10.70 1.18
C LEU A 295 -17.86 10.89 1.83
N LYS A 296 -16.78 10.93 1.03
CA LYS A 296 -15.42 11.15 1.58
C LYS A 296 -15.27 12.48 2.31
N LYS A 297 -16.05 13.51 1.93
CA LYS A 297 -15.94 14.87 2.48
C LYS A 297 -16.66 15.02 3.81
N ILE A 298 -17.52 14.06 4.18
CA ILE A 298 -18.26 14.09 5.43
C ILE A 298 -17.27 13.98 6.60
N PRO A 299 -17.33 14.90 7.58
CA PRO A 299 -16.42 14.85 8.73
C PRO A 299 -16.52 13.53 9.47
N ASN A 300 -15.37 12.99 9.90
CA ASN A 300 -15.28 11.71 10.61
C ASN A 300 -15.92 10.55 9.84
N ALA A 301 -15.88 10.58 8.50
CA ALA A 301 -16.24 9.42 7.70
C ALA A 301 -15.22 8.28 7.90
N GLY A 302 -15.70 7.04 7.87
CA GLY A 302 -14.92 5.82 7.79
C GLY A 302 -15.46 4.91 6.69
N PHE A 303 -14.57 4.13 6.06
CA PHE A 303 -14.95 3.22 4.99
C PHE A 303 -14.62 1.77 5.36
N LEU A 304 -15.64 0.91 5.38
CA LEU A 304 -15.51 -0.54 5.56
C LEU A 304 -15.70 -1.25 4.22
N LEU A 305 -14.65 -1.93 3.77
CA LEU A 305 -14.70 -2.85 2.65
C LEU A 305 -14.70 -4.29 3.16
N ASN A 306 -15.81 -4.99 2.96
CA ASN A 306 -15.93 -6.42 3.22
C ASN A 306 -15.95 -7.19 1.89
N ALA A 307 -14.96 -8.07 1.71
CA ALA A 307 -14.75 -8.82 0.48
C ALA A 307 -15.66 -10.07 0.34
N GLY A 308 -16.77 -10.14 1.09
CA GLY A 308 -17.69 -11.29 1.10
C GLY A 308 -18.42 -11.52 -0.22
N THR A 309 -18.77 -10.44 -0.93
CA THR A 309 -19.48 -10.47 -2.23
C THR A 309 -18.64 -9.79 -3.31
N ILE A 310 -17.71 -10.55 -3.88
CA ILE A 310 -16.90 -10.12 -5.03
C ILE A 310 -17.49 -10.63 -6.34
N THR A 311 -17.65 -9.74 -7.30
CA THR A 311 -18.04 -10.04 -8.68
C THR A 311 -17.18 -9.19 -9.62
N GLU A 312 -17.15 -9.53 -10.91
CA GLU A 312 -16.43 -8.72 -11.90
C GLU A 312 -16.95 -7.27 -11.98
N ILE A 313 -18.22 -7.06 -11.60
CA ILE A 313 -18.87 -5.74 -11.56
C ILE A 313 -18.45 -4.96 -10.30
N THR A 314 -18.35 -5.61 -9.13
CA THR A 314 -18.06 -4.92 -7.87
C THR A 314 -16.58 -4.59 -7.69
N ILE A 315 -15.67 -5.35 -8.30
CA ILE A 315 -14.21 -5.13 -8.16
C ILE A 315 -13.79 -3.70 -8.56
N PRO A 316 -14.15 -3.17 -9.76
CA PRO A 316 -13.80 -1.80 -10.12
C PRO A 316 -14.38 -0.74 -9.18
N ILE A 317 -15.61 -0.97 -8.68
CA ILE A 317 -16.30 -0.07 -7.75
C ILE A 317 -15.54 -0.01 -6.42
N GLN A 318 -15.16 -1.16 -5.87
CA GLN A 318 -14.40 -1.25 -4.63
C GLN A 318 -13.04 -0.57 -4.74
N ILE A 319 -12.31 -0.79 -5.84
CA ILE A 319 -11.02 -0.13 -6.09
C ILE A 319 -11.21 1.39 -6.22
N ALA A 320 -12.27 1.85 -6.89
CA ALA A 320 -12.58 3.27 -7.01
C ALA A 320 -12.89 3.90 -5.65
N ALA A 321 -13.66 3.22 -4.79
CA ALA A 321 -13.94 3.67 -3.43
C ALA A 321 -12.64 3.84 -2.63
N ILE A 322 -11.77 2.83 -2.62
CA ILE A 322 -10.50 2.87 -1.86
C ILE A 322 -9.64 4.05 -2.31
N LYS A 323 -9.48 4.26 -3.62
CA LYS A 323 -8.73 5.40 -4.17
C LYS A 323 -9.30 6.73 -3.70
N GLU A 324 -10.62 6.85 -3.74
CA GLU A 324 -11.33 8.06 -3.40
C GLU A 324 -11.19 8.38 -1.90
N TYR A 325 -11.41 7.40 -1.03
CA TYR A 325 -11.26 7.54 0.42
C TYR A 325 -9.81 7.77 0.85
N ASN A 326 -8.85 7.04 0.28
CA ASN A 326 -7.43 7.31 0.45
C ASN A 326 -7.10 8.75 0.04
N SER A 327 -7.57 9.26 -1.10
CA SER A 327 -7.27 10.64 -1.54
C SER A 327 -7.68 11.74 -0.55
N TYR A 328 -8.59 11.44 0.39
CA TYR A 328 -9.09 12.38 1.39
C TYR A 328 -8.67 12.04 2.82
N GLY A 329 -7.88 10.98 3.02
CA GLY A 329 -7.42 10.54 4.33
C GLY A 329 -8.51 9.87 5.19
N VAL A 330 -9.60 9.41 4.58
CA VAL A 330 -10.63 8.64 5.28
C VAL A 330 -10.08 7.27 5.65
N PRO A 331 -10.21 6.82 6.91
CA PRO A 331 -9.77 5.49 7.32
C PRO A 331 -10.47 4.39 6.52
N VAL A 332 -9.68 3.47 5.96
CA VAL A 332 -10.17 2.32 5.21
C VAL A 332 -9.90 1.05 6.00
N ILE A 333 -10.96 0.31 6.31
CA ILE A 333 -10.91 -0.97 7.02
C ILE A 333 -11.20 -2.07 6.00
N LEU A 334 -10.34 -3.07 5.93
CA LEU A 334 -10.49 -4.22 5.06
C LEU A 334 -10.84 -5.47 5.86
N ASP A 335 -11.96 -6.09 5.50
CA ASP A 335 -12.38 -7.42 5.98
C ASP A 335 -12.27 -8.42 4.80
N PRO A 336 -11.20 -9.23 4.73
CA PRO A 336 -10.88 -10.08 3.59
C PRO A 336 -11.68 -11.40 3.61
N VAL A 337 -12.99 -11.31 3.82
CA VAL A 337 -13.88 -12.46 4.05
C VAL A 337 -13.67 -13.57 3.02
N GLY A 338 -13.31 -14.75 3.52
CA GLY A 338 -13.12 -15.95 2.71
C GLY A 338 -12.00 -15.83 1.66
N CYS A 339 -11.02 -14.95 1.83
CA CYS A 339 -9.96 -14.74 0.84
C CYS A 339 -9.16 -16.02 0.51
N GLY A 340 -9.12 -16.99 1.43
CA GLY A 340 -8.48 -18.29 1.23
C GLY A 340 -9.38 -19.37 0.62
N ALA A 341 -10.68 -19.13 0.49
CA ALA A 341 -11.65 -20.17 0.13
C ALA A 341 -11.57 -20.61 -1.34
N THR A 342 -11.20 -19.71 -2.26
CA THR A 342 -11.09 -20.00 -3.70
C THR A 342 -9.91 -19.28 -4.33
N ALA A 343 -9.41 -19.80 -5.45
CA ALA A 343 -8.32 -19.18 -6.20
C ALA A 343 -8.66 -17.74 -6.65
N ALA A 344 -9.89 -17.52 -7.11
CA ALA A 344 -10.37 -16.20 -7.53
C ALA A 344 -10.38 -15.18 -6.37
N ARG A 345 -10.85 -15.59 -5.18
CA ARG A 345 -10.82 -14.74 -3.97
C ARG A 345 -9.38 -14.43 -3.54
N LYS A 346 -8.49 -15.41 -3.61
CA LYS A 346 -7.06 -15.24 -3.30
C LYS A 346 -6.38 -14.29 -4.28
N GLU A 347 -6.70 -14.38 -5.57
CA GLU A 347 -6.17 -13.49 -6.60
C GLU A 347 -6.68 -12.04 -6.42
N TYR A 348 -7.96 -11.86 -6.14
CA TYR A 348 -8.52 -10.55 -5.83
C TYR A 348 -7.83 -9.91 -4.63
N MET A 349 -7.71 -10.65 -3.52
CA MET A 349 -7.04 -10.16 -2.31
C MET A 349 -5.55 -9.85 -2.58
N LYS A 350 -4.89 -10.67 -3.42
CA LYS A 350 -3.53 -10.39 -3.91
C LYS A 350 -3.45 -9.08 -4.68
N LYS A 351 -4.38 -8.80 -5.58
CA LYS A 351 -4.41 -7.52 -6.30
C LYS A 351 -4.59 -6.37 -5.33
N LEU A 352 -5.50 -6.51 -4.36
CA LEU A 352 -5.83 -5.48 -3.38
C LEU A 352 -4.66 -5.13 -2.46
N LEU A 353 -4.08 -6.11 -1.77
CA LEU A 353 -2.97 -5.89 -0.82
C LEU A 353 -1.65 -5.48 -1.49
N ASN A 354 -1.53 -5.70 -2.80
CA ASN A 354 -0.34 -5.29 -3.54
C ASN A 354 -0.51 -3.97 -4.27
N SER A 355 -1.71 -3.38 -4.32
CA SER A 355 -2.14 -2.27 -5.19
C SER A 355 -1.50 -0.90 -4.93
N GLY A 356 -0.79 -0.71 -3.82
CA GLY A 356 -0.36 0.63 -3.42
C GLY A 356 -1.35 1.39 -2.55
N HIS A 357 -2.56 0.86 -2.35
CA HIS A 357 -3.57 1.49 -1.52
C HIS A 357 -3.30 1.29 -0.03
N TYR A 358 -3.75 2.25 0.77
CA TYR A 358 -3.56 2.25 2.21
C TYR A 358 -4.80 1.73 2.94
N PHE A 359 -4.59 0.78 3.85
CA PHE A 359 -5.58 0.28 4.78
C PHE A 359 -5.17 0.70 6.19
N SER A 360 -6.09 1.32 6.94
CA SER A 360 -5.85 1.65 8.35
C SER A 360 -5.90 0.40 9.22
N VAL A 361 -6.83 -0.52 8.90
CA VAL A 361 -7.01 -1.78 9.63
C VAL A 361 -7.30 -2.92 8.65
N ILE A 362 -6.71 -4.09 8.90
CA ILE A 362 -7.11 -5.35 8.27
C ILE A 362 -7.64 -6.28 9.36
N LYS A 363 -8.90 -6.71 9.25
CA LYS A 363 -9.58 -7.54 10.26
C LYS A 363 -10.04 -8.84 9.63
N GLY A 364 -9.63 -9.99 10.16
CA GLY A 364 -10.07 -11.30 9.65
C GLY A 364 -9.97 -12.38 10.71
N ASN A 365 -10.52 -13.56 10.44
CA ASN A 365 -10.25 -14.74 11.27
C ASN A 365 -8.83 -15.29 11.03
N SER A 366 -8.44 -16.32 11.78
CA SER A 366 -7.10 -16.93 11.68
C SER A 366 -6.74 -17.38 10.25
N GLY A 367 -7.64 -18.08 9.56
CA GLY A 367 -7.41 -18.58 8.19
C GLY A 367 -7.29 -17.45 7.16
N GLU A 368 -8.08 -16.38 7.31
CA GLU A 368 -8.02 -15.19 6.47
C GLU A 368 -6.71 -14.42 6.66
N ILE A 369 -6.26 -14.22 7.90
CA ILE A 369 -5.02 -13.49 8.19
C ILE A 369 -3.78 -14.28 7.77
N LEU A 370 -3.75 -15.61 7.98
CA LEU A 370 -2.71 -16.47 7.44
C LEU A 370 -2.64 -16.34 5.90
N THR A 371 -3.79 -16.44 5.24
CA THR A 371 -3.88 -16.28 3.78
C THR A 371 -3.38 -14.89 3.34
N ALA A 372 -3.85 -13.81 3.97
CA ALA A 372 -3.47 -12.44 3.63
C ALA A 372 -1.96 -12.17 3.83
N SER A 373 -1.37 -12.75 4.89
CA SER A 373 0.07 -12.72 5.15
C SER A 373 0.87 -13.45 4.06
N ASP A 374 0.39 -14.60 3.59
CA ASP A 374 1.12 -15.48 2.67
C ASP A 374 0.95 -15.14 1.19
N ILE A 375 -0.12 -14.41 0.84
CA ILE A 375 -0.33 -13.86 -0.48
C ILE A 375 0.95 -13.12 -0.94
N GLY A 376 1.65 -13.69 -1.93
CA GLY A 376 2.87 -13.13 -2.53
C GLY A 376 4.15 -13.98 -2.40
N LEU A 377 4.19 -15.02 -1.55
CA LEU A 377 5.42 -15.81 -1.33
C LEU A 377 5.51 -17.14 -2.10
N GLY A 378 4.46 -17.57 -2.79
CA GLY A 378 4.48 -18.87 -3.49
C GLY A 378 4.60 -20.08 -2.54
N VAL A 379 4.45 -19.88 -1.24
CA VAL A 379 4.38 -20.94 -0.24
C VAL A 379 2.93 -21.41 -0.16
N GLU A 380 2.70 -22.66 -0.55
CA GLU A 380 1.43 -23.35 -0.28
C GLU A 380 1.42 -23.77 1.19
N MET A 381 0.61 -23.10 2.01
CA MET A 381 0.18 -23.69 3.28
C MET A 381 -0.93 -24.70 3.02
N LYS A 382 -0.74 -25.92 3.52
CA LYS A 382 -1.76 -26.98 3.55
C LYS A 382 -2.86 -26.58 4.54
N GLY A 383 -4.11 -26.52 4.05
CA GLY A 383 -5.37 -26.70 4.78
C GLY A 383 -5.61 -25.82 6.03
N CYS A 384 -6.72 -25.08 6.05
CA CYS A 384 -7.20 -24.34 7.23
C CYS A 384 -7.77 -25.23 8.35
N ASP A 385 -7.51 -26.54 8.34
CA ASP A 385 -8.14 -27.51 9.24
C ASP A 385 -7.11 -28.07 10.24
N ALA A 386 -6.84 -27.31 11.30
CA ALA A 386 -6.43 -27.77 12.65
C ALA A 386 -5.90 -26.58 13.47
N ILE A 387 -6.77 -25.87 14.21
CA ILE A 387 -6.42 -24.60 14.91
C ILE A 387 -5.98 -24.82 16.39
N GLU A 388 -5.66 -26.05 16.82
CA GLU A 388 -5.52 -26.33 18.28
C GLU A 388 -4.14 -26.75 18.80
N ASN A 389 -3.04 -26.44 18.09
CA ASN A 389 -1.68 -26.64 18.64
C ASN A 389 -0.98 -25.29 18.96
N GLU A 390 -0.10 -25.26 19.98
CA GLU A 390 0.65 -24.05 20.37
C GLU A 390 1.49 -23.48 19.22
N ASP A 391 2.11 -24.35 18.41
CA ASP A 391 2.86 -23.98 17.21
C ASP A 391 2.00 -23.16 16.22
N ASN A 392 0.71 -23.47 16.12
CA ASN A 392 -0.21 -22.76 15.22
C ASN A 392 -0.55 -21.36 15.73
N LYS A 393 -0.58 -21.14 17.05
CA LYS A 393 -0.80 -19.81 17.64
C LYS A 393 0.42 -18.90 17.45
N GLU A 394 1.64 -19.43 17.63
CA GLU A 394 2.85 -18.65 17.40
C GLU A 394 2.98 -18.25 15.93
N ASN A 395 2.71 -19.18 15.01
CA ASN A 395 2.69 -18.91 13.58
C ASN A 395 1.65 -17.83 13.21
N LEU A 396 0.46 -17.86 13.81
CA LEU A 396 -0.57 -16.85 13.58
C LEU A 396 -0.14 -15.46 14.04
N ILE A 397 0.49 -15.33 15.21
CA ILE A 397 1.00 -14.05 15.70
C ILE A 397 2.12 -13.53 14.79
N LYS A 398 3.03 -14.41 14.35
CA LYS A 398 4.09 -14.07 13.38
C LYS A 398 3.48 -13.57 12.06
N ALA A 399 2.47 -14.24 11.54
CA ALA A 399 1.75 -13.84 10.32
C ALA A 399 1.06 -12.48 10.49
N ALA A 400 0.38 -12.25 11.62
CA ALA A 400 -0.27 -10.97 11.91
C ALA A 400 0.75 -9.82 12.02
N LYS A 401 1.85 -10.01 12.76
CA LYS A 401 2.97 -9.03 12.84
C LYS A 401 3.58 -8.72 11.49
N LYS A 402 3.80 -9.75 10.68
CA LYS A 402 4.32 -9.58 9.32
C LYS A 402 3.35 -8.77 8.46
N LEU A 403 2.08 -9.16 8.41
CA LEU A 403 1.06 -8.45 7.63
C LEU A 403 0.91 -6.99 8.06
N ALA A 404 0.90 -6.73 9.38
CA ALA A 404 0.82 -5.39 9.94
C ALA A 404 1.98 -4.51 9.46
N LEU A 405 3.22 -5.00 9.51
CA LEU A 405 4.40 -4.26 9.03
C LEU A 405 4.44 -4.09 7.51
N GLU A 406 4.00 -5.10 6.76
CA GLU A 406 3.98 -5.06 5.29
C GLU A 406 2.99 -4.05 4.76
N GLN A 407 1.81 -3.97 5.37
CA GLN A 407 0.72 -3.07 4.97
C GLN A 407 0.74 -1.75 5.74
N ARG A 408 1.62 -1.61 6.75
CA ARG A 408 1.71 -0.46 7.66
C ARG A 408 0.38 -0.10 8.31
N CYS A 409 -0.33 -1.13 8.79
CA CYS A 409 -1.69 -1.04 9.30
C CYS A 409 -1.83 -1.74 10.66
N VAL A 410 -2.98 -1.57 11.33
CA VAL A 410 -3.35 -2.42 12.46
C VAL A 410 -3.96 -3.71 11.92
N VAL A 411 -3.55 -4.87 12.46
CA VAL A 411 -4.14 -6.16 12.11
C VAL A 411 -4.93 -6.69 13.29
N VAL A 412 -6.17 -7.12 13.03
CA VAL A 412 -7.05 -7.77 14.01
C VAL A 412 -7.32 -9.21 13.56
N VAL A 413 -6.92 -10.16 14.40
CA VAL A 413 -7.23 -11.58 14.25
C VAL A 413 -8.38 -11.91 15.19
N SER A 414 -9.57 -12.15 14.64
CA SER A 414 -10.74 -12.47 15.47
C SER A 414 -10.83 -13.95 15.82
N GLY A 415 -11.27 -14.28 17.04
CA GLY A 415 -11.42 -15.66 17.50
C GLY A 415 -12.00 -15.76 18.92
N LYS A 416 -11.76 -16.88 19.61
CA LYS A 416 -12.07 -17.02 21.05
C LYS A 416 -11.25 -16.02 21.89
N GLU A 417 -10.05 -15.72 21.42
CA GLU A 417 -9.21 -14.63 21.90
C GLU A 417 -8.86 -13.78 20.69
N ASP A 418 -9.14 -12.48 20.74
CA ASP A 418 -8.77 -11.58 19.64
C ASP A 418 -7.34 -11.12 19.82
N ILE A 419 -6.59 -11.07 18.72
CA ILE A 419 -5.20 -10.60 18.70
C ILE A 419 -5.16 -9.33 17.86
N ILE A 420 -4.65 -8.25 18.43
CA ILE A 420 -4.49 -6.96 17.75
C ILE A 420 -3.00 -6.64 17.69
N VAL A 421 -2.50 -6.31 16.51
CA VAL A 421 -1.08 -6.03 16.27
C VAL A 421 -0.92 -4.68 15.55
N ASP A 422 -0.02 -3.86 16.05
CA ASP A 422 0.31 -2.56 15.49
C ASP A 422 1.48 -2.61 14.51
N GLY A 423 1.18 -2.38 13.22
CA GLY A 423 2.17 -2.14 12.18
C GLY A 423 2.24 -0.68 11.72
N VAL A 424 1.44 0.20 12.32
CA VAL A 424 1.37 1.63 11.99
C VAL A 424 2.58 2.33 12.60
N MET A 425 3.26 3.17 11.83
CA MET A 425 4.43 3.93 12.30
C MET A 425 4.09 5.41 12.57
N GLU A 426 2.83 5.73 12.90
CA GLU A 426 2.36 7.08 13.25
C GLU A 426 3.14 7.61 14.46
N GLY A 427 3.72 8.81 14.37
CA GLY A 427 4.38 9.49 15.50
C GLY A 427 5.64 8.80 16.05
N ARG A 428 6.32 7.96 15.26
CA ARG A 428 7.70 7.49 15.53
C ARG A 428 8.65 8.24 14.61
N ASP A 429 9.76 8.78 15.11
CA ASP A 429 10.76 9.51 14.31
C ASP A 429 11.02 8.78 12.98
N ILE A 430 10.54 9.37 11.87
CA ILE A 430 10.65 8.77 10.54
C ILE A 430 12.00 9.18 9.97
N ASN A 431 13.07 8.65 10.55
CA ASN A 431 14.29 8.42 9.79
C ASN A 431 14.31 6.95 9.35
N LEU A 432 13.66 6.66 8.21
CA LEU A 432 13.57 5.29 7.67
C LEU A 432 14.94 4.68 7.36
N ALA A 433 15.99 5.49 7.23
CA ALA A 433 17.37 5.06 6.99
C ALA A 433 18.10 4.60 8.28
N GLU A 434 17.64 5.06 9.45
CA GLU A 434 18.13 4.65 10.78
C GLU A 434 17.32 3.49 11.38
N TYR A 435 16.41 2.95 10.57
CA TYR A 435 15.78 1.64 10.63
C TYR A 435 16.59 0.51 11.30
N ASN A 436 16.31 0.09 12.54
CA ASN A 436 16.77 -1.22 13.04
C ASN A 436 15.60 -2.19 13.39
N PRO A 437 15.43 -3.33 12.67
CA PRO A 437 14.35 -4.29 12.94
C PRO A 437 14.47 -4.96 14.31
N ASN A 438 15.67 -5.01 14.88
CA ASN A 438 15.90 -5.61 16.19
C ASN A 438 15.53 -4.67 17.35
N THR A 439 15.25 -3.39 17.07
CA THR A 439 14.81 -2.40 18.08
C THR A 439 13.34 -2.04 17.95
N LEU A 440 12.64 -2.49 16.89
CA LEU A 440 11.22 -2.22 16.71
C LEU A 440 10.38 -3.12 17.63
N ILE A 441 9.92 -2.53 18.73
CA ILE A 441 8.91 -3.15 19.57
C ILE A 441 7.53 -2.84 18.95
N GLN A 442 6.90 -3.85 18.34
CA GLN A 442 5.51 -3.76 17.89
C GLN A 442 4.56 -3.90 19.08
N ARG A 443 3.55 -3.03 19.16
CA ARG A 443 2.45 -3.21 20.11
C ARG A 443 1.60 -4.39 19.68
N ALA A 444 1.33 -5.29 20.62
CA ALA A 444 0.40 -6.38 20.41
C ALA A 444 -0.37 -6.63 21.70
N VAL A 445 -1.67 -6.88 21.58
CA VAL A 445 -2.55 -7.14 22.72
C VAL A 445 -3.48 -8.29 22.38
N LYS A 446 -3.74 -9.11 23.40
CA LYS A 446 -4.76 -10.14 23.38
C LYS A 446 -5.96 -9.63 24.16
N ILE A 447 -7.15 -9.74 23.58
CA ILE A 447 -8.40 -9.41 24.25
C ILE A 447 -9.20 -10.71 24.41
N VAL A 448 -9.63 -10.96 25.64
CA VAL A 448 -10.52 -12.06 25.99
C VAL A 448 -11.89 -11.47 26.33
N GLY A 449 -12.95 -12.14 25.90
CA GLY A 449 -14.33 -11.74 26.14
C GLY A 449 -15.27 -12.33 25.08
N GLY A 450 -16.49 -11.83 25.00
CA GLY A 450 -17.51 -12.37 24.10
C GLY A 450 -18.20 -13.61 24.66
N HIS A 451 -18.97 -14.27 23.80
CA HIS A 451 -19.71 -15.48 24.14
C HIS A 451 -19.75 -16.45 22.96
N GLU A 452 -19.88 -17.75 23.21
CA GLU A 452 -19.92 -18.79 22.17
C GLU A 452 -21.06 -18.59 21.15
N LEU A 453 -22.15 -17.95 21.58
CA LEU A 453 -23.29 -17.61 20.72
C LEU A 453 -22.94 -16.61 19.62
N MET A 454 -21.86 -15.82 19.77
CA MET A 454 -21.35 -14.96 18.69
C MET A 454 -20.96 -15.78 17.46
N GLY A 455 -20.43 -17.00 17.65
CA GLY A 455 -20.12 -17.93 16.57
C GLY A 455 -21.33 -18.65 15.99
N LYS A 456 -22.54 -18.43 16.53
CA LYS A 456 -23.79 -19.07 16.12
C LYS A 456 -24.77 -18.14 15.39
N ILE A 457 -24.40 -16.86 15.25
CA ILE A 457 -25.15 -15.91 14.44
C ILE A 457 -24.35 -15.50 13.20
N THR A 458 -25.04 -15.21 12.11
CA THR A 458 -24.38 -14.68 10.91
C THR A 458 -23.93 -13.23 11.15
N GLY A 459 -22.80 -12.86 10.57
CA GLY A 459 -22.33 -11.47 10.56
C GLY A 459 -21.72 -10.94 11.86
N SER A 460 -21.57 -11.74 12.92
CA SER A 460 -20.84 -11.31 14.14
C SER A 460 -19.40 -10.91 13.84
N GLY A 461 -18.68 -11.69 13.02
CA GLY A 461 -17.33 -11.36 12.60
C GLY A 461 -17.27 -10.11 11.72
N CYS A 462 -18.20 -9.96 10.77
CA CYS A 462 -18.21 -8.83 9.83
C CYS A 462 -18.62 -7.52 10.49
N SER A 463 -19.59 -7.55 11.41
CA SER A 463 -20.07 -6.36 12.13
C SER A 463 -19.05 -5.86 13.17
N LEU A 464 -18.11 -6.68 13.64
CA LEU A 464 -16.92 -6.17 14.33
C LEU A 464 -16.14 -5.18 13.45
N GLY A 465 -16.11 -5.39 12.14
CA GLY A 465 -15.56 -4.42 11.18
C GLY A 465 -16.30 -3.08 11.22
N SER A 466 -17.62 -3.08 11.42
CA SER A 466 -18.42 -1.85 11.60
C SER A 466 -18.01 -1.11 12.86
N THR A 467 -17.89 -1.83 13.99
CA THR A 467 -17.47 -1.26 15.27
C THR A 467 -16.08 -0.65 15.19
N ILE A 468 -15.12 -1.40 14.61
CA ILE A 468 -13.76 -0.91 14.37
C ILE A 468 -13.78 0.35 13.50
N THR A 469 -14.53 0.35 12.39
CA THR A 469 -14.57 1.49 11.48
C THR A 469 -15.13 2.73 12.17
N THR A 470 -16.21 2.57 12.94
CA THR A 470 -16.85 3.63 13.72
C THR A 470 -15.85 4.28 14.70
N PHE A 471 -15.14 3.47 15.47
CA PHE A 471 -14.18 3.95 16.46
C PHE A 471 -12.95 4.61 15.81
N VAL A 472 -12.43 4.03 14.73
CA VAL A 472 -11.28 4.59 14.01
C VAL A 472 -11.64 5.89 13.32
N ALA A 473 -12.85 6.02 12.77
CA ALA A 473 -13.34 7.24 12.17
C ALA A 473 -13.52 8.37 13.20
N ALA A 474 -13.94 8.03 14.42
CA ALA A 474 -14.07 8.96 15.54
C ALA A 474 -12.79 9.18 16.36
N ARG A 475 -11.63 8.65 15.95
CA ARG A 475 -10.42 8.57 16.81
C ARG A 475 -9.88 9.91 17.31
N GLN A 476 -10.14 11.02 16.61
CA GLN A 476 -9.58 12.34 16.95
C GLN A 476 -8.06 12.28 17.14
N ALA A 477 -7.56 12.60 18.34
CA ALA A 477 -6.15 12.54 18.72
C ALA A 477 -5.66 11.14 19.15
N LEU A 478 -6.53 10.14 19.19
CA LEU A 478 -6.15 8.75 19.49
C LEU A 478 -5.50 8.10 18.27
N ASP A 479 -4.51 7.26 18.53
CA ASP A 479 -3.89 6.44 17.50
C ASP A 479 -4.84 5.31 17.03
N THR A 480 -4.54 4.78 15.84
CA THR A 480 -5.36 3.73 15.21
C THR A 480 -5.46 2.48 16.08
N PHE A 481 -4.34 2.02 16.65
CA PHE A 481 -4.29 0.80 17.45
C PHE A 481 -5.12 0.93 18.73
N SER A 482 -4.98 2.02 19.47
CA SER A 482 -5.79 2.27 20.68
C SER A 482 -7.29 2.29 20.38
N SER A 483 -7.68 2.90 19.26
CA SER A 483 -9.09 2.95 18.82
C SER A 483 -9.64 1.56 18.48
N VAL A 484 -8.83 0.72 17.83
CA VAL A 484 -9.17 -0.68 17.51
C VAL A 484 -9.30 -1.53 18.76
N VAL A 485 -8.38 -1.39 19.73
CA VAL A 485 -8.44 -2.09 21.02
C VAL A 485 -9.74 -1.77 21.75
N ASN A 486 -10.13 -0.50 21.79
CA ASN A 486 -11.35 -0.08 22.47
C ASN A 486 -12.62 -0.56 21.76
N ALA A 487 -12.64 -0.57 20.43
CA ALA A 487 -13.73 -1.17 19.65
C ALA A 487 -13.91 -2.66 19.97
N VAL A 488 -12.83 -3.44 19.98
CA VAL A 488 -12.89 -4.89 20.23
C VAL A 488 -13.30 -5.17 21.68
N ARG A 489 -12.82 -4.37 22.66
CA ARG A 489 -13.25 -4.47 24.06
C ARG A 489 -14.75 -4.25 24.24
N LEU A 490 -15.29 -3.17 23.67
CA LEU A 490 -16.73 -2.88 23.71
C LEU A 490 -17.53 -4.04 23.12
N TYR A 491 -17.12 -4.50 21.94
CA TYR A 491 -17.81 -5.55 21.19
C TYR A 491 -17.85 -6.88 21.96
N ASN A 492 -16.73 -7.25 22.58
CA ASN A 492 -16.63 -8.47 23.36
C ASN A 492 -17.40 -8.38 24.69
N GLU A 493 -17.38 -7.24 25.36
CA GLU A 493 -18.16 -7.03 26.58
C GLU A 493 -19.67 -7.12 26.28
N ALA A 494 -20.14 -6.48 25.21
CA ALA A 494 -21.53 -6.61 24.77
C ALA A 494 -21.89 -8.06 24.45
N GLY A 495 -20.98 -8.79 23.79
CA GLY A 495 -21.17 -10.19 23.43
C GLY A 495 -21.29 -11.10 24.64
N TYR A 496 -20.47 -10.84 25.66
CA TYR A 496 -20.52 -11.54 26.94
C TYR A 496 -21.87 -11.30 27.65
N ARG A 497 -22.27 -10.04 27.84
CA ARG A 497 -23.54 -9.68 28.51
C ARG A 497 -24.75 -10.25 27.81
N ALA A 498 -24.82 -10.11 26.49
CA ALA A 498 -25.90 -10.67 25.68
C ALA A 498 -25.93 -12.19 25.78
N GLY A 499 -24.77 -12.84 25.85
CA GLY A 499 -24.63 -14.28 26.01
C GLY A 499 -25.31 -14.81 27.27
N ILE A 500 -25.12 -14.12 28.39
CA ILE A 500 -25.68 -14.49 29.71
C ILE A 500 -27.22 -14.50 29.69
N VAL A 501 -27.83 -13.51 29.03
CA VAL A 501 -29.30 -13.32 29.08
C VAL A 501 -30.04 -14.01 27.94
N SER A 502 -29.33 -14.59 26.98
CA SER A 502 -29.91 -15.17 25.77
C SER A 502 -30.30 -16.62 25.93
N LYS A 503 -31.44 -16.99 25.33
CA LYS A 503 -31.96 -18.37 25.31
C LYS A 503 -31.48 -19.17 24.09
N GLY A 504 -30.86 -18.51 23.13
CA GLY A 504 -30.34 -19.09 21.89
C GLY A 504 -29.94 -18.00 20.87
N PRO A 505 -29.51 -18.40 19.66
CA PRO A 505 -28.96 -17.48 18.64
C PRO A 505 -29.93 -16.37 18.21
N GLY A 506 -31.23 -16.67 18.12
CA GLY A 506 -32.25 -15.67 17.76
C GLY A 506 -32.35 -14.54 18.77
N SER A 507 -32.57 -14.87 20.06
CA SER A 507 -32.60 -13.87 21.13
C SER A 507 -31.25 -13.18 21.33
N PHE A 508 -30.14 -13.89 21.07
CA PHE A 508 -28.80 -13.33 21.18
C PHE A 508 -28.57 -12.16 20.24
N MET A 509 -29.04 -12.26 18.99
CA MET A 509 -28.84 -11.18 18.02
C MET A 509 -29.46 -9.86 18.48
N SER A 510 -30.68 -9.91 19.05
CA SER A 510 -31.36 -8.71 19.57
C SER A 510 -30.70 -8.21 20.85
N ASN A 511 -30.48 -9.09 21.83
CA ASN A 511 -29.81 -8.73 23.08
C ASN A 511 -28.41 -8.16 22.85
N PHE A 512 -27.70 -8.65 21.83
CA PHE A 512 -26.36 -8.17 21.51
C PHE A 512 -26.36 -6.73 20.97
N ILE A 513 -27.34 -6.38 20.15
CA ILE A 513 -27.53 -4.99 19.70
C ILE A 513 -27.90 -4.10 20.88
N ASP A 514 -28.77 -4.56 21.77
CA ASP A 514 -29.17 -3.82 22.96
C ASP A 514 -27.99 -3.59 23.91
N GLU A 515 -27.16 -4.61 24.17
CA GLU A 515 -25.98 -4.48 25.02
C GLU A 515 -24.91 -3.57 24.40
N LEU A 516 -24.75 -3.59 23.07
CA LEU A 516 -23.90 -2.61 22.38
C LEU A 516 -24.40 -1.18 22.62
N TYR A 517 -25.72 -0.97 22.54
CA TYR A 517 -26.34 0.33 22.79
C TYR A 517 -26.22 0.77 24.25
N LEU A 518 -26.42 -0.12 25.22
CA LEU A 518 -26.34 0.20 26.64
C LEU A 518 -24.92 0.50 27.13
N LEU A 519 -23.92 -0.08 26.48
CA LEU A 519 -22.51 0.15 26.78
C LEU A 519 -21.94 1.40 26.11
N SER A 520 -22.57 1.88 25.04
CA SER A 520 -22.12 3.02 24.23
C SER A 520 -22.76 4.32 24.70
#